data_AF-A0A524PZV4-F1
#
_entry.id   AF-A0A524PZV4-F1
#
_cell.length_a   1.000
_cell.length_b   1.000
_cell.length_c   1.000
_cell.angle_alpha   90.00
_cell.angle_beta   90.00
_cell.angle_gamma   90.00
#
_symmetry.space_group_name_H-M   'P 1'
#
loop_
_entity.id
_entity.type
_entity.pdbx_description
1 polymer ?
#
loop_
_entity_poly.entity_id
_entity_poly.type
_entity_poly.pdbx_seq_one_letter_code
_entity_poly.pdbx_strand_id
1 'polypeptide(L)'
;MIAHIWLSFVLFSSMIIHVSVLHAAEKGAAGKPGDRDRCVECHEGLDESLKKPVEEWRASVHAATGQKCFLCHRGNPDANNKLAAHSKKDNFIGRPGKNAVPELCGNEGCHSIALTQFRKSPHYLTVAKVGQPHCGTCHG
;
A
#
# COMPACT_ATOMS: atom_id res chain seq x y z
N MET A 1 0.98 -36.44 -65.53
CA MET A 1 0.86 -35.07 -64.99
C MET A 1 -0.15 -35.09 -63.86
N ILE A 2 0.31 -34.75 -62.65
CA ILE A 2 -0.44 -34.04 -61.59
C ILE A 2 -1.72 -34.72 -61.06
N ALA A 3 -1.62 -35.67 -60.11
CA ALA A 3 -2.82 -36.09 -59.33
C ALA A 3 -2.63 -36.81 -57.97
N HIS A 4 -1.42 -37.13 -57.48
CA HIS A 4 -1.30 -38.05 -56.31
C HIS A 4 -0.39 -37.60 -55.15
N ILE A 5 -0.04 -36.31 -55.03
CA ILE A 5 0.88 -35.83 -53.97
C ILE A 5 0.17 -34.87 -52.98
N TRP A 6 -1.09 -35.14 -52.64
CA TRP A 6 -1.85 -34.31 -51.68
C TRP A 6 -2.67 -35.13 -50.67
N LEU A 7 -2.19 -36.33 -50.27
CA LEU A 7 -2.93 -37.18 -49.33
C LEU A 7 -2.13 -37.69 -48.12
N SER A 8 -0.94 -37.15 -47.84
CA SER A 8 -0.07 -37.69 -46.78
C SER A 8 0.41 -36.69 -45.72
N PHE A 9 -0.10 -35.45 -45.70
CA PHE A 9 0.41 -34.40 -44.80
C PHE A 9 -0.60 -33.85 -43.78
N VAL A 10 -1.67 -34.60 -43.47
CA VAL A 10 -2.72 -34.15 -42.52
C VAL A 10 -2.73 -34.96 -41.20
N LEU A 11 -1.94 -36.04 -41.07
CA LEU A 11 -2.04 -36.96 -39.92
C LEU A 11 -0.90 -36.90 -38.89
N PHE A 12 -0.02 -35.89 -38.92
CA PHE A 12 1.07 -35.76 -37.94
C PHE A 12 1.17 -34.39 -37.25
N SER A 13 0.07 -33.63 -37.22
CA SER A 13 0.03 -32.30 -36.56
C SER A 13 -1.03 -32.20 -35.45
N SER A 14 -1.47 -33.32 -34.87
CA SER A 14 -2.51 -33.30 -33.81
C SER A 14 -2.03 -33.79 -32.44
N MET A 15 -0.76 -34.22 -32.32
CA MET A 15 -0.19 -34.75 -31.06
C MET A 15 0.93 -33.85 -30.50
N ILE A 16 0.79 -32.54 -30.64
CA ILE A 16 1.61 -31.56 -29.88
C ILE A 16 0.70 -30.65 -29.03
N ILE A 17 -0.59 -30.56 -29.35
CA ILE A 17 -1.53 -29.63 -28.70
C ILE A 17 -1.96 -30.12 -27.29
N HIS A 18 -1.88 -31.41 -26.97
CA HIS A 18 -2.36 -31.94 -25.70
C HIS A 18 -1.36 -31.88 -24.53
N VAL A 19 -0.05 -31.69 -24.77
CA VAL A 19 0.94 -31.65 -23.67
C VAL A 19 1.05 -30.27 -23.02
N SER A 20 0.62 -29.21 -23.72
CA SER A 20 0.71 -27.83 -23.20
C SER A 20 -0.34 -27.49 -22.14
N VAL A 21 -1.39 -28.29 -21.98
CA VAL A 21 -2.50 -27.97 -21.06
C VAL A 21 -2.25 -28.45 -19.62
N LEU A 22 -1.32 -29.39 -19.40
CA LEU A 22 -1.05 -29.96 -18.06
C LEU A 22 -0.02 -29.20 -17.21
N HIS A 23 0.66 -28.18 -17.75
CA HIS A 23 1.65 -27.39 -16.99
C HIS A 23 1.10 -26.09 -16.38
N ALA A 24 -0.20 -25.81 -16.53
CA ALA A 24 -0.81 -24.57 -16.02
C ALA A 24 -1.36 -24.67 -14.59
N ALA A 25 -1.13 -25.79 -13.88
CA ALA A 25 -1.70 -26.04 -12.57
C ALA A 25 -0.62 -26.32 -11.52
N GLU A 26 0.30 -25.37 -11.27
CA GLU A 26 1.13 -25.41 -10.04
C GLU A 26 1.92 -24.11 -9.73
N LYS A 27 1.43 -22.95 -10.16
CA LYS A 27 1.88 -21.69 -9.56
C LYS A 27 0.82 -21.21 -8.58
N GLY A 28 0.86 -21.78 -7.37
CA GLY A 28 0.37 -21.06 -6.21
C GLY A 28 0.98 -19.66 -6.27
N ALA A 29 0.13 -18.65 -6.36
CA ALA A 29 0.54 -17.26 -6.42
C ALA A 29 1.18 -16.91 -5.07
N ALA A 30 2.47 -17.19 -4.91
CA ALA A 30 3.29 -16.47 -3.97
C ALA A 30 3.23 -15.01 -4.43
N GLY A 31 2.56 -14.16 -3.62
CA GLY A 31 2.51 -12.72 -3.85
C GLY A 31 3.91 -12.18 -4.12
N LYS A 32 4.01 -11.14 -4.94
CA LYS A 32 5.31 -10.56 -5.27
C LYS A 32 6.02 -10.17 -3.97
N PRO A 33 7.35 -10.36 -3.86
CA PRO A 33 8.13 -9.71 -2.81
C PRO A 33 7.86 -8.19 -2.91
N GLY A 34 7.07 -7.65 -1.99
CA GLY A 34 6.51 -6.29 -2.06
C GLY A 34 5.02 -6.17 -1.72
N ASP A 35 4.26 -7.27 -1.74
CA ASP A 35 2.82 -7.23 -1.39
C ASP A 35 2.57 -7.22 0.13
N ARG A 36 3.56 -7.65 0.92
CA ARG A 36 3.47 -7.75 2.39
C ARG A 36 3.88 -6.43 3.05
N ASP A 37 2.98 -5.85 3.84
CA ASP A 37 3.26 -4.66 4.65
C ASP A 37 3.88 -5.10 5.98
N ARG A 38 5.22 -5.05 6.07
CA ARG A 38 5.97 -5.44 7.28
C ARG A 38 5.64 -4.59 8.49
N CYS A 39 5.19 -3.35 8.28
CA CYS A 39 4.73 -2.49 9.38
C CYS A 39 3.47 -3.11 9.99
N VAL A 40 2.51 -3.52 9.15
CA VAL A 40 1.28 -4.21 9.56
C VAL A 40 1.59 -5.55 10.25
N GLU A 41 2.41 -6.41 9.63
CA GLU A 41 2.76 -7.73 10.16
C GLU A 41 3.34 -7.66 11.58
N CYS A 42 4.17 -6.66 11.84
CA CYS A 42 4.76 -6.46 13.16
C CYS A 42 3.76 -5.80 14.12
N HIS A 43 3.14 -4.68 13.72
CA HIS A 43 2.32 -3.87 14.63
C HIS A 43 0.98 -4.51 15.02
N GLU A 44 0.42 -5.38 14.19
CA GLU A 44 -0.84 -6.06 14.53
C GLU A 44 -0.73 -7.05 15.69
N GLY A 45 0.48 -7.55 15.96
CA GLY A 45 0.78 -8.50 17.02
C GLY A 45 1.29 -7.87 18.32
N LEU A 46 1.34 -6.54 18.40
CA LEU A 46 1.83 -5.81 19.57
C LEU A 46 0.70 -5.43 20.52
N ASP A 47 1.02 -4.65 21.55
CA ASP A 47 0.05 -4.13 22.49
C ASP A 47 -1.06 -3.32 21.81
N GLU A 48 -2.17 -3.13 22.53
CA GLU A 48 -3.38 -2.47 22.03
C GLU A 48 -3.10 -1.08 21.43
N SER A 49 -2.13 -0.34 21.96
CA SER A 49 -1.81 1.02 21.49
C SER A 49 -1.21 1.03 20.09
N LEU A 50 -0.59 -0.07 19.68
CA LEU A 50 0.05 -0.26 18.37
C LEU A 50 -0.82 -1.11 17.42
N LYS A 51 -1.58 -2.06 17.96
CA LYS A 51 -2.51 -2.91 17.21
C LYS A 51 -3.72 -2.13 16.70
N LYS A 52 -4.34 -1.30 17.54
CA LYS A 52 -5.56 -0.58 17.19
C LYS A 52 -5.42 0.32 15.95
N PRO A 53 -4.35 1.12 15.78
CA PRO A 53 -4.14 1.88 14.55
C PRO A 53 -4.06 1.03 13.28
N VAL A 54 -3.58 -0.21 13.36
CA VAL A 54 -3.55 -1.14 12.23
C VAL A 54 -4.96 -1.56 11.84
N GLU A 55 -5.82 -1.85 12.83
CA GLU A 55 -7.23 -2.20 12.61
C GLU A 55 -8.02 -1.03 12.03
N GLU A 56 -7.83 0.17 12.57
CA GLU A 56 -8.45 1.41 12.06
C GLU A 56 -7.99 1.71 10.63
N TRP A 57 -6.69 1.57 10.35
CA TRP A 57 -6.16 1.74 9.00
C TRP A 57 -6.76 0.72 8.03
N ARG A 58 -6.85 -0.57 8.39
CA ARG A 58 -7.46 -1.62 7.55
C ARG A 58 -8.90 -1.33 7.17
N ALA A 59 -9.65 -0.68 8.07
CA ALA A 59 -11.04 -0.29 7.83
C ALA A 59 -11.18 1.04 7.03
N SER A 60 -10.06 1.73 6.75
CA SER A 60 -10.08 3.06 6.13
C SER A 60 -10.02 3.03 4.60
N VAL A 61 -10.41 4.15 3.99
CA VAL A 61 -10.23 4.39 2.54
C VAL A 61 -8.76 4.39 2.11
N HIS A 62 -7.84 4.68 3.04
CA HIS A 62 -6.40 4.68 2.76
C HIS A 62 -5.90 3.26 2.52
N ALA A 63 -6.32 2.28 3.35
CA ALA A 63 -6.01 0.89 3.07
C ALA A 63 -6.69 0.39 1.79
N ALA A 64 -7.97 0.74 1.59
CA ALA A 64 -8.73 0.34 0.41
C ALA A 64 -8.11 0.83 -0.91
N THR A 65 -7.38 1.95 -0.88
CA THR A 65 -6.67 2.53 -2.04
C THR A 65 -5.18 2.19 -2.07
N GLY A 66 -4.72 1.27 -1.22
CA GLY A 66 -3.36 0.75 -1.24
C GLY A 66 -2.31 1.64 -0.56
N GLN A 67 -2.71 2.69 0.16
CA GLN A 67 -1.79 3.57 0.89
C GLN A 67 -1.17 2.82 2.07
N LYS A 68 0.17 2.77 2.11
CA LYS A 68 0.93 2.02 3.13
C LYS A 68 1.32 2.89 4.32
N CYS A 69 1.63 2.25 5.45
CA CYS A 69 1.95 2.90 6.72
C CYS A 69 3.05 3.97 6.59
N PHE A 70 4.12 3.65 5.84
CA PHE A 70 5.28 4.52 5.66
C PHE A 70 4.99 5.79 4.82
N LEU A 71 3.87 5.86 4.10
CA LEU A 71 3.52 7.07 3.35
C LEU A 71 3.20 8.24 4.30
N CYS A 72 2.64 7.92 5.47
CA CYS A 72 2.40 8.87 6.54
C CYS A 72 3.54 8.85 7.58
N HIS A 73 3.87 7.67 8.12
CA HIS A 73 4.81 7.52 9.24
C HIS A 73 6.30 7.54 8.84
N ARG A 74 6.60 7.46 7.53
CA ARG A 74 7.95 7.30 6.97
C ARG A 74 8.66 6.07 7.53
N GLY A 75 9.99 6.03 7.50
CA GLY A 75 10.77 4.86 7.90
C GLY A 75 11.02 3.89 6.75
N ASN A 76 11.69 2.78 7.06
CA ASN A 76 12.09 1.77 6.08
C ASN A 76 11.08 0.60 6.07
N PRO A 77 10.22 0.46 5.03
CA PRO A 77 9.23 -0.60 4.94
C PRO A 77 9.83 -1.98 4.63
N ASP A 78 11.09 -2.04 4.21
CA ASP A 78 11.78 -3.28 3.88
C ASP A 78 12.52 -3.90 5.07
N ALA A 79 12.72 -3.12 6.14
CA ALA A 79 13.33 -3.59 7.36
C ALA A 79 12.40 -4.54 8.15
N ASN A 80 12.99 -5.57 8.74
CA ASN A 80 12.29 -6.57 9.56
C ASN A 80 12.58 -6.43 11.07
N ASN A 81 13.21 -5.34 11.47
CA ASN A 81 13.51 -5.05 12.87
C ASN A 81 13.21 -3.59 13.20
N LYS A 82 12.85 -3.34 14.45
CA LYS A 82 12.43 -2.02 14.94
C LYS A 82 13.46 -0.92 14.66
N LEU A 83 14.75 -1.20 14.88
CA LEU A 83 15.80 -0.18 14.77
C LEU A 83 15.95 0.31 13.33
N ALA A 84 15.98 -0.60 12.36
CA ALA A 84 16.09 -0.26 10.95
C ALA A 84 14.77 0.31 10.39
N ALA A 85 13.62 -0.24 10.77
CA ALA A 85 12.31 0.25 10.31
C ALA A 85 12.03 1.68 10.78
N HIS A 86 12.42 2.02 12.02
CA HIS A 86 12.19 3.33 12.64
C HIS A 86 13.42 4.25 12.59
N SER A 87 14.31 4.00 11.64
CA SER A 87 15.55 4.76 11.47
C SER A 87 15.27 6.22 11.10
N LYS A 88 15.94 7.15 11.79
CA LYS A 88 15.92 8.58 11.43
C LYS A 88 16.50 8.85 10.05
N LYS A 89 17.38 7.98 9.53
CA LYS A 89 17.94 8.11 8.17
C LYS A 89 16.85 7.96 7.11
N ASP A 90 15.80 7.21 7.42
CA ASP A 90 14.64 6.97 6.57
C ASP A 90 13.48 7.93 6.93
N ASN A 91 13.81 9.03 7.61
CA ASN A 91 12.89 10.10 8.01
C ASN A 91 11.71 9.63 8.87
N PHE A 92 11.84 8.53 9.61
CA PHE A 92 10.76 8.02 10.46
C PHE A 92 10.26 9.10 11.44
N ILE A 93 8.95 9.37 11.43
CA ILE A 93 8.34 10.42 12.26
C ILE A 93 7.53 9.89 13.45
N GLY A 94 7.36 8.57 13.56
CA GLY A 94 6.58 7.97 14.64
C GLY A 94 5.12 8.43 14.62
N ARG A 95 4.55 8.71 15.80
CA ARG A 95 3.20 9.30 15.92
C ARG A 95 3.29 10.81 15.68
N PRO A 96 2.75 11.34 14.56
CA PRO A 96 2.83 12.77 14.29
C PRO A 96 2.08 13.58 15.34
N GLY A 97 2.62 14.76 15.68
CA GLY A 97 1.92 15.71 16.53
C GLY A 97 0.63 16.19 15.88
N LYS A 98 -0.39 16.49 16.69
CA LYS A 98 -1.71 16.95 16.21
C LYS A 98 -1.63 18.19 15.31
N ASN A 99 -0.69 19.09 15.59
CA ASN A 99 -0.43 20.29 14.81
C ASN A 99 0.23 20.01 13.45
N ALA A 100 0.85 18.85 13.26
CA ALA A 100 1.46 18.44 11.98
C ALA A 100 0.49 17.66 11.07
N VAL A 101 -0.70 17.35 11.55
CA VAL A 101 -1.71 16.60 10.79
C VAL A 101 -2.12 17.30 9.48
N PRO A 102 -2.36 18.63 9.43
CA PRO A 102 -2.72 19.28 8.17
C PRO A 102 -1.65 19.10 7.09
N GLU A 103 -0.39 19.32 7.45
CA GLU A 103 0.77 19.16 6.55
C GLU A 103 0.91 17.71 6.09
N LEU A 104 0.68 16.75 6.98
CA LEU A 104 0.75 15.33 6.66
C LEU A 104 -0.34 14.93 5.65
N CYS A 105 -1.60 15.28 5.92
CA CYS A 105 -2.73 14.95 5.05
C CYS A 105 -2.63 15.68 3.70
N GLY A 106 -2.11 16.91 3.73
CA GLY A 106 -1.97 17.77 2.56
C GLY A 106 -0.67 17.60 1.78
N ASN A 107 0.13 16.57 2.08
CA ASN A 107 1.35 16.29 1.33
C ASN A 107 1.04 16.12 -0.17
N GLU A 108 2.03 16.38 -1.02
CA GLU A 108 1.87 16.30 -2.47
C GLU A 108 1.33 14.92 -2.90
N GLY A 109 0.38 14.93 -3.83
CA GLY A 109 -0.33 13.72 -4.28
C GLY A 109 -1.43 13.21 -3.34
N CYS A 110 -1.66 13.84 -2.19
CA CYS A 110 -2.74 13.50 -1.26
C CYS A 110 -3.84 14.58 -1.27
N HIS A 111 -3.94 15.41 -0.23
CA HIS A 111 -4.97 16.45 -0.11
C HIS A 111 -4.42 17.88 -0.20
N SER A 112 -3.47 18.13 -1.09
CA SER A 112 -2.76 19.43 -1.19
C SER A 112 -3.68 20.62 -1.48
N ILE A 113 -4.73 20.43 -2.28
CA ILE A 113 -5.75 21.47 -2.53
C ILE A 113 -6.55 21.75 -1.24
N ALA A 114 -6.96 20.71 -0.52
CA ALA A 114 -7.71 20.88 0.72
C ALA A 114 -6.86 21.57 1.80
N LEU A 115 -5.58 21.21 1.92
CA LEU A 115 -4.63 21.91 2.80
C LEU A 115 -4.50 23.39 2.43
N THR A 116 -4.40 23.70 1.14
CA THR A 116 -4.34 25.09 0.65
C THR A 116 -5.56 25.90 1.09
N GLN A 117 -6.76 25.32 1.06
CA GLN A 117 -7.97 25.99 1.54
C GLN A 117 -8.03 26.02 3.07
N PHE A 118 -7.65 24.93 3.74
CA PHE A 118 -7.65 24.83 5.19
C PHE A 118 -6.76 25.91 5.82
N ARG A 119 -5.59 26.18 5.24
CA ARG A 119 -4.65 27.24 5.68
C ARG A 119 -5.25 28.65 5.68
N LYS A 120 -6.28 28.89 4.86
CA LYS A 120 -7.00 30.17 4.82
C LYS A 120 -8.13 30.26 5.83
N SER A 121 -8.47 29.16 6.50
CA SER A 121 -9.57 29.10 7.45
C SER A 121 -9.14 29.46 8.88
N PRO A 122 -10.08 29.93 9.73
CA PRO A 122 -9.82 30.10 11.16
C PRO A 122 -9.40 28.82 11.87
N HIS A 123 -9.83 27.64 11.40
CA HIS A 123 -9.47 26.35 12.00
C HIS A 123 -7.96 26.11 11.99
N TYR A 124 -7.27 26.48 10.91
CA TYR A 124 -5.81 26.31 10.82
C TYR A 124 -5.07 27.14 11.88
N LEU A 125 -5.56 28.35 12.19
CA LEU A 125 -5.01 29.18 13.26
C LEU A 125 -5.14 28.51 14.63
N THR A 126 -6.24 27.80 14.88
CA THR A 126 -6.47 27.07 16.13
C THR A 126 -5.61 25.82 16.19
N VAL A 127 -5.46 25.07 15.07
CA VAL A 127 -4.56 23.91 15.00
C VAL A 127 -3.11 24.30 15.30
N ALA A 128 -2.64 25.43 14.80
CA ALA A 128 -1.30 25.93 15.12
C ALA A 128 -1.07 26.19 16.62
N LYS A 129 -2.13 26.53 17.37
CA LYS A 129 -2.07 26.85 18.80
C LYS A 129 -2.30 25.66 19.72
N VAL A 130 -3.30 24.83 19.42
CA VAL A 130 -3.76 23.75 20.31
C VAL A 130 -3.87 22.39 19.63
N GLY A 131 -3.51 22.30 18.35
CA GLY A 131 -3.52 21.06 17.57
C GLY A 131 -4.90 20.62 17.07
N GLN A 132 -5.97 21.39 17.32
CA GLN A 132 -7.33 21.05 16.90
C GLN A 132 -8.16 22.28 16.49
N PRO A 133 -9.24 22.14 15.70
CA PRO A 133 -9.65 20.91 15.00
C PRO A 133 -8.81 20.68 13.72
N HIS A 134 -8.08 19.56 13.65
CA HIS A 134 -7.37 19.12 12.44
C HIS A 134 -8.25 18.24 11.55
N CYS A 135 -7.77 17.86 10.36
CA CYS A 135 -8.51 17.08 9.36
C CYS A 135 -9.22 15.85 9.95
N GLY A 136 -8.49 15.00 10.67
CA GLY A 136 -9.03 13.79 11.34
C GLY A 136 -10.04 14.06 12.47
N THR A 137 -10.22 15.30 12.93
CA THR A 137 -11.28 15.63 13.91
C THR A 137 -12.66 15.40 13.31
N CYS A 138 -12.78 15.64 12.00
CA CYS A 138 -14.04 15.53 11.28
C CYS A 138 -14.05 14.36 10.28
N HIS A 139 -12.89 13.93 9.77
CA HIS A 139 -12.81 12.96 8.67
C HIS A 139 -12.54 11.52 9.08
N GLY A 140 -12.22 11.23 10.35
CA GLY A 140 -11.94 9.87 10.83
C GLY A 140 -10.59 9.36 10.33
#